data_AF-A0A354T6S1-F1
#
_entry.id   AF-A0A354T6S1-F1
#
_cell.length_a   1.000
_cell.length_b   1.000
_cell.length_c   1.000
_cell.angle_alpha   90.00
_cell.angle_beta   90.00
_cell.angle_gamma   90.00
#
_symmetry.space_group_name_H-M   'P 1'
#
loop_
_entity.id
_entity.type
_entity.pdbx_description
1 polymer ?
#
loop_
_entity_poly.entity_id
_entity_poly.type
_entity_poly.pdbx_seq_one_letter_code
_entity_poly.pdbx_strand_id
1 'polypeptide(L)'
;MKFAPFALLLFVTSCGSPSKTDPAAGSSTLIPGDPSAPSQVTPGEAMAIAQRYTNHAWKPFARNILHGKDPSGILVNTPDVSHEPQQDRRGWWIPGEVNRGVPYKWGGFDDPASFDRGIANGSAGGDVSSPEKRRADNASVSSKAAGVDCSGFVSRCLKLPSVHDTGQLPSVCVELASAHELQPGDVLNIPRRHVILCAGWYDPRHTWIYYYETGGAPDYWKPGLKQAPLDALLALGYKPLRYKGMAYEPVPSGKQPTEVLTRAIKARAIVVPNPTVGEP
;
A
#
# COMPACT_ATOMS: atom_id res chain seq x y z
N MET A 1 29.07 -65.13 44.78
CA MET A 1 28.60 -65.21 43.38
C MET A 1 28.18 -63.81 42.94
N LYS A 2 29.00 -63.14 42.12
CA LYS A 2 28.72 -61.81 41.56
C LYS A 2 28.57 -61.96 40.05
N PHE A 3 27.38 -61.66 39.53
CA PHE A 3 27.09 -61.60 38.10
C PHE A 3 27.36 -60.17 37.59
N ALA A 4 28.10 -60.07 36.48
CA ALA A 4 28.24 -58.85 35.69
C ALA A 4 27.30 -58.92 34.49
N PRO A 5 26.69 -57.80 34.04
CA PRO A 5 26.08 -57.75 32.72
C PRO A 5 26.98 -57.04 31.70
N PHE A 6 26.97 -57.62 30.50
CA PHE A 6 27.56 -57.17 29.25
C PHE A 6 27.00 -55.81 28.80
N ALA A 7 27.86 -54.90 28.34
CA ALA A 7 27.49 -53.72 27.57
C ALA A 7 27.63 -54.02 26.07
N LEU A 8 26.53 -53.91 25.33
CA LEU A 8 26.46 -54.07 23.87
C LEU A 8 26.73 -52.71 23.21
N LEU A 9 27.84 -52.56 22.51
CA LEU A 9 28.17 -51.38 21.71
C LEU A 9 27.56 -51.53 20.30
N LEU A 10 26.61 -50.66 19.94
CA LEU A 10 26.09 -50.52 18.57
C LEU A 10 26.85 -49.39 17.86
N PHE A 11 27.64 -49.74 16.85
CA PHE A 11 28.22 -48.78 15.90
C PHE A 11 27.16 -48.42 14.85
N VAL A 12 26.73 -47.16 14.83
CA VAL A 12 25.94 -46.60 13.72
C VAL A 12 26.90 -45.91 12.77
N THR A 13 27.21 -46.55 11.65
CA THR A 13 27.92 -45.95 10.51
C THR A 13 26.99 -44.99 9.77
N SER A 14 27.27 -43.69 9.88
CA SER A 14 26.61 -42.65 9.07
C SER A 14 27.29 -42.58 7.70
N CYS A 15 26.60 -43.06 6.66
CA CYS A 15 26.95 -42.75 5.28
C CYS A 15 26.35 -41.39 4.91
N GLY A 16 27.14 -40.33 5.05
CA GLY A 16 26.82 -39.01 4.51
C GLY A 16 27.11 -38.97 3.00
N SER A 17 26.08 -38.93 2.17
CA SER A 17 26.21 -38.54 0.76
C SER A 17 26.36 -37.02 0.66
N PRO A 18 27.23 -36.48 -0.21
CA PRO A 18 27.39 -35.04 -0.34
C PRO A 18 26.16 -34.46 -1.02
N SER A 19 25.41 -33.61 -0.30
CA SER A 19 24.34 -32.82 -0.90
C SER A 19 24.97 -31.88 -1.92
N LYS A 20 24.60 -32.04 -3.18
CA LYS A 20 24.81 -31.02 -4.21
C LYS A 20 24.17 -29.73 -3.69
N THR A 21 25.01 -28.75 -3.41
CA THR A 21 24.58 -27.36 -3.23
C THR A 21 23.97 -26.89 -4.54
N ASP A 22 22.65 -26.79 -4.58
CA ASP A 22 21.98 -26.03 -5.62
C ASP A 22 22.53 -24.60 -5.60
N PRO A 23 22.94 -24.03 -6.74
CA PRO A 23 23.37 -22.65 -6.78
C PRO A 23 22.18 -21.76 -6.45
N ALA A 24 22.37 -20.88 -5.48
CA ALA A 24 21.41 -19.86 -5.08
C ALA A 24 20.81 -19.18 -6.34
N ALA A 25 19.49 -19.13 -6.39
CA ALA A 25 18.75 -18.29 -7.32
C ALA A 25 19.37 -16.89 -7.28
N GLY A 26 19.80 -16.38 -8.44
CA GLY A 26 20.57 -15.14 -8.54
C GLY A 26 19.86 -14.00 -7.82
N SER A 27 20.54 -13.42 -6.83
CA SER A 27 20.14 -12.15 -6.23
C SER A 27 20.15 -11.09 -7.32
N SER A 28 19.00 -10.59 -7.74
CA SER A 28 18.92 -9.44 -8.63
C SER A 28 19.57 -8.25 -7.93
N THR A 29 20.66 -7.73 -8.51
CA THR A 29 21.34 -6.55 -7.98
C THR A 29 20.51 -5.33 -8.35
N LEU A 30 19.72 -4.82 -7.40
CA LEU A 30 19.01 -3.56 -7.58
C LEU A 30 19.99 -2.40 -7.73
N ILE A 31 19.79 -1.58 -8.76
CA ILE A 31 20.52 -0.33 -8.94
C ILE A 31 19.76 0.75 -8.16
N PRO A 32 20.43 1.55 -7.29
CA PRO A 32 19.79 2.67 -6.61
C PRO A 32 19.14 3.66 -7.60
N GLY A 33 18.12 4.37 -7.13
CA GLY A 33 17.51 5.44 -7.91
C GLY A 33 18.43 6.66 -8.03
N ASP A 34 17.91 7.72 -8.65
CA ASP A 34 18.57 9.02 -8.73
C ASP A 34 18.97 9.51 -7.33
N PRO A 35 20.27 9.74 -7.05
CA PRO A 35 20.74 10.22 -5.74
C PRO A 35 20.17 11.58 -5.33
N SER A 36 19.67 12.38 -6.27
CA SER A 36 19.03 13.68 -6.01
C SER A 36 17.55 13.57 -5.66
N ALA A 37 16.95 12.38 -5.75
CA ALA A 37 15.57 12.16 -5.38
C ALA A 37 15.35 12.42 -3.87
N PRO A 38 14.15 12.86 -3.45
CA PRO A 38 13.86 13.17 -2.04
C PRO A 38 14.11 12.03 -1.05
N SER A 39 14.13 10.78 -1.52
CA SER A 39 14.36 9.58 -0.73
C SER A 39 14.79 8.42 -1.62
N GLN A 40 15.36 7.37 -1.02
CA GLN A 40 15.68 6.12 -1.70
C GLN A 40 14.79 5.00 -1.15
N VAL A 41 14.25 4.20 -2.07
CA VAL A 41 13.35 3.10 -1.73
C VAL A 41 13.49 1.96 -2.73
N THR A 42 13.45 0.73 -2.25
CA THR A 42 13.36 -0.47 -3.10
C THR A 42 11.91 -0.89 -3.34
N PRO A 43 11.63 -1.64 -4.41
CA PRO A 43 10.29 -2.21 -4.65
C PRO A 43 9.77 -3.02 -3.47
N GLY A 44 10.65 -3.82 -2.84
CA GLY A 44 10.33 -4.61 -1.66
C GLY A 44 9.97 -3.76 -0.44
N GLU A 45 10.70 -2.68 -0.17
CA GLU A 45 10.36 -1.74 0.90
C GLU A 45 9.01 -1.06 0.65
N ALA A 46 8.75 -0.59 -0.58
CA ALA A 46 7.49 0.06 -0.92
C ALA A 46 6.30 -0.87 -0.68
N MET A 47 6.40 -2.15 -1.10
CA MET A 47 5.36 -3.15 -0.84
C MET A 47 5.21 -3.50 0.64
N ALA A 48 6.32 -3.59 1.38
CA ALA A 48 6.28 -3.83 2.81
C ALA A 48 5.58 -2.69 3.57
N ILE A 49 5.82 -1.44 3.15
CA ILE A 49 5.10 -0.27 3.69
C ILE A 49 3.61 -0.36 3.33
N ALA A 50 3.27 -0.60 2.06
CA ALA A 50 1.88 -0.74 1.63
C ALA A 50 1.11 -1.80 2.44
N GLN A 51 1.74 -2.95 2.68
CA GLN A 51 1.20 -4.03 3.52
C GLN A 51 1.05 -3.61 4.98
N ARG A 52 2.01 -2.85 5.54
CA ARG A 52 1.93 -2.35 6.90
C ARG A 52 0.69 -1.49 7.08
N TYR A 53 0.40 -0.57 6.16
CA TYR A 53 -0.79 0.28 6.23
C TYR A 53 -2.07 -0.52 6.04
N THR A 54 -2.10 -1.45 5.09
CA THR A 54 -3.25 -2.32 4.80
C THR A 54 -3.62 -3.20 6.01
N ASN A 55 -2.61 -3.69 6.75
CA ASN A 55 -2.81 -4.64 7.85
C ASN A 55 -2.67 -4.02 9.24
N HIS A 56 -2.43 -2.70 9.32
CA HIS A 56 -2.19 -2.00 10.59
C HIS A 56 -3.36 -2.23 11.54
N ALA A 57 -3.07 -2.84 12.68
CA ALA A 57 -4.08 -3.20 13.66
C ALA A 57 -4.23 -2.08 14.69
N TRP A 58 -5.46 -1.60 14.89
CA TRP A 58 -5.75 -0.51 15.81
C TRP A 58 -7.15 -0.66 16.42
N LYS A 59 -7.36 -0.04 17.58
CA LYS A 59 -8.63 -0.14 18.34
C LYS A 59 -9.22 1.25 18.60
N PRO A 60 -10.16 1.73 17.77
CA PRO A 60 -10.91 2.96 18.03
C PRO A 60 -11.91 2.79 19.17
N PHE A 61 -12.37 3.92 19.72
CA PHE A 61 -13.52 4.00 20.61
C PHE A 61 -14.46 5.12 20.14
N ALA A 62 -15.60 5.30 20.83
CA ALA A 62 -16.57 6.36 20.50
C ALA A 62 -15.93 7.76 20.43
N ARG A 63 -14.88 8.03 21.23
CA ARG A 63 -14.13 9.30 21.18
C ARG A 63 -13.43 9.59 19.85
N ASN A 64 -13.23 8.56 19.01
CA ASN A 64 -12.58 8.67 17.71
C ASN A 64 -13.58 8.82 16.56
N ILE A 65 -14.88 8.90 16.84
CA ILE A 65 -15.93 9.18 15.86
C ILE A 65 -16.14 10.69 15.78
N LEU A 66 -16.20 11.23 14.56
CA LEU A 66 -16.62 12.60 14.33
C LEU A 66 -17.44 12.68 13.04
N HIS A 67 -18.70 13.08 13.21
CA HIS A 67 -19.63 13.41 12.13
C HIS A 67 -20.15 14.83 12.34
N GLY A 68 -19.39 15.81 11.90
CA GLY A 68 -19.66 17.21 12.17
C GLY A 68 -18.43 18.08 12.06
N LYS A 69 -18.56 19.33 12.52
CA LYS A 69 -17.44 20.28 12.48
C LYS A 69 -16.45 20.00 13.61
N ASP A 70 -15.17 20.04 13.29
CA ASP A 70 -14.10 20.12 14.27
C ASP A 70 -14.06 21.53 14.93
N PRO A 71 -13.22 21.77 15.95
CA PRO A 71 -13.10 23.07 16.61
C PRO A 71 -12.66 24.22 15.70
N SER A 72 -12.09 23.93 14.53
CA SER A 72 -11.72 24.90 13.50
C SER A 72 -12.86 25.14 12.48
N GLY A 73 -14.00 24.48 12.65
CA GLY A 73 -15.16 24.59 11.78
C GLY A 73 -15.12 23.70 10.53
N ILE A 74 -14.10 22.84 10.41
CA ILE A 74 -13.93 21.94 9.25
C ILE A 74 -14.83 20.73 9.44
N LEU A 75 -15.67 20.42 8.45
CA LEU A 75 -16.48 19.21 8.45
C LEU A 75 -15.58 17.98 8.40
N VAL A 76 -15.75 17.08 9.36
CA VAL A 76 -15.10 15.77 9.42
C VAL A 76 -16.19 14.71 9.43
N ASN A 77 -15.99 13.64 8.67
CA ASN A 77 -16.83 12.46 8.66
C ASN A 77 -15.95 11.22 8.73
N THR A 78 -16.01 10.49 9.83
CA THR A 78 -15.25 9.26 10.01
C THR A 78 -15.80 8.10 9.20
N PRO A 79 -14.97 7.22 8.60
CA PRO A 79 -15.43 5.99 7.93
C PRO A 79 -15.72 4.84 8.90
N ASP A 80 -16.38 5.10 10.03
CA ASP A 80 -16.88 4.06 10.94
C ASP A 80 -18.17 3.43 10.42
N VAL A 81 -18.59 2.33 11.02
CA VAL A 81 -19.80 1.59 10.58
C VAL A 81 -21.11 2.38 10.60
N SER A 82 -21.18 3.55 11.26
CA SER A 82 -22.35 4.42 11.17
C SER A 82 -22.35 5.35 9.95
N HIS A 83 -21.22 5.48 9.25
CA HIS A 83 -21.10 6.27 8.04
C HIS A 83 -21.80 5.59 6.86
N GLU A 84 -22.90 6.19 6.40
CA GLU A 84 -23.64 5.82 5.19
C GLU A 84 -23.84 4.30 5.02
N PRO A 85 -24.41 3.58 6.01
CA PRO A 85 -24.38 2.11 6.07
C PRO A 85 -25.09 1.40 4.91
N GLN A 86 -25.96 2.10 4.19
CA GLN A 86 -26.73 1.59 3.06
C GLN A 86 -26.14 1.97 1.69
N GLN A 87 -25.04 2.72 1.67
CA GLN A 87 -24.38 3.15 0.43
C GLN A 87 -23.21 2.23 0.09
N ASP A 88 -22.82 2.23 -1.19
CA ASP A 88 -21.64 1.48 -1.68
C ASP A 88 -20.35 1.91 -0.98
N ARG A 89 -20.31 3.16 -0.50
CA ARG A 89 -19.18 3.78 0.20
C ARG A 89 -19.38 3.82 1.72
N ARG A 90 -20.07 2.82 2.27
CA ARG A 90 -20.24 2.70 3.73
C ARG A 90 -18.89 2.68 4.46
N GLY A 91 -18.88 3.20 5.68
CA GLY A 91 -17.76 3.03 6.58
C GLY A 91 -17.59 1.57 7.03
N TRP A 92 -16.45 1.29 7.67
CA TRP A 92 -15.98 -0.08 7.87
C TRP A 92 -15.46 -0.38 9.26
N TRP A 93 -14.90 0.62 9.97
CA TRP A 93 -14.28 0.35 11.26
C TRP A 93 -15.30 0.39 12.40
N ILE A 94 -15.13 -0.51 13.36
CA ILE A 94 -16.07 -0.71 14.48
C ILE A 94 -15.45 -0.18 15.78
N PRO A 95 -16.10 0.76 16.48
CA PRO A 95 -15.64 1.22 17.79
C PRO A 95 -15.61 0.07 18.80
N GLY A 96 -14.56 -0.01 19.61
CA GLY A 96 -14.41 -1.05 20.64
C GLY A 96 -13.84 -2.37 20.12
N GLU A 97 -13.59 -2.50 18.82
CA GLU A 97 -13.02 -3.69 18.18
C GLU A 97 -11.64 -3.43 17.58
N VAL A 98 -10.86 -4.50 17.38
CA VAL A 98 -9.60 -4.40 16.62
C VAL A 98 -9.91 -4.39 15.13
N ASN A 99 -9.54 -3.29 14.48
CA ASN A 99 -9.73 -3.04 13.05
C ASN A 99 -8.39 -3.17 12.32
N ARG A 100 -8.42 -3.45 11.01
CA ARG A 100 -7.23 -3.55 10.16
C ARG A 100 -7.29 -2.61 8.96
N GLY A 101 -6.26 -1.80 8.82
CA GLY A 101 -6.13 -0.77 7.79
C GLY A 101 -6.09 0.62 8.40
N VAL A 102 -5.14 1.46 7.99
CA VAL A 102 -5.16 2.90 8.32
C VAL A 102 -6.36 3.53 7.59
N PRO A 103 -7.26 4.25 8.27
CA PRO A 103 -8.43 4.83 7.63
C PRO A 103 -8.06 5.96 6.66
N TYR A 104 -8.88 6.12 5.63
CA TYR A 104 -8.76 7.23 4.71
C TYR A 104 -9.00 8.55 5.45
N LYS A 105 -8.13 9.54 5.23
CA LYS A 105 -8.24 10.91 5.74
C LYS A 105 -7.91 11.88 4.61
N TRP A 106 -8.84 12.76 4.26
CA TRP A 106 -8.59 13.88 3.34
C TRP A 106 -7.38 14.72 3.78
N GLY A 107 -6.41 14.92 2.87
CA GLY A 107 -5.13 15.58 3.16
C GLY A 107 -4.30 14.84 4.21
N GLY A 108 -4.42 13.51 4.28
CA GLY A 108 -3.82 12.67 5.30
C GLY A 108 -2.44 12.19 4.90
N PHE A 109 -1.47 12.26 5.81
CA PHE A 109 -0.10 11.81 5.58
C PHE A 109 0.50 11.14 6.82
N ASP A 110 -0.31 10.55 7.70
CA ASP A 110 0.21 9.89 8.90
C ASP A 110 1.11 8.69 8.56
N ASP A 111 2.13 8.45 9.39
CA ASP A 111 2.73 7.12 9.50
C ASP A 111 1.99 6.30 10.56
N PRO A 112 2.15 4.96 10.62
CA PRO A 112 1.42 4.15 11.57
C PRO A 112 1.60 4.59 13.04
N ALA A 113 2.79 5.09 13.39
CA ALA A 113 3.06 5.53 14.75
C ALA A 113 2.43 6.90 15.05
N SER A 114 2.44 7.85 14.09
CA SER A 114 1.74 9.14 14.25
C SER A 114 0.22 8.95 14.26
N PHE A 115 -0.29 8.04 13.43
CA PHE A 115 -1.68 7.60 13.44
C PHE A 115 -2.08 7.06 14.81
N ASP A 116 -1.35 6.08 15.35
CA ASP A 116 -1.67 5.47 16.65
C ASP A 116 -1.65 6.52 17.79
N ARG A 117 -0.68 7.43 17.79
CA ARG A 117 -0.64 8.54 18.74
C ARG A 117 -1.86 9.46 18.59
N GLY A 118 -2.26 9.78 17.36
CA GLY A 118 -3.46 10.56 17.08
C GLY A 118 -4.72 9.90 17.65
N ILE A 119 -4.92 8.62 17.36
CA ILE A 119 -6.06 7.85 17.88
C ILE A 119 -6.05 7.79 19.42
N ALA A 120 -4.89 7.54 20.03
CA ALA A 120 -4.74 7.54 21.48
C ALA A 120 -5.12 8.89 22.11
N ASN A 121 -4.75 9.99 21.46
CA ASN A 121 -5.05 11.35 21.88
C ASN A 121 -6.47 11.83 21.53
N GLY A 122 -7.30 10.97 20.94
CA GLY A 122 -8.70 11.27 20.64
C GLY A 122 -8.94 11.94 19.29
N SER A 123 -7.99 11.91 18.35
CA SER A 123 -8.26 12.30 16.97
C SER A 123 -9.35 11.40 16.36
N ALA A 124 -10.13 11.99 15.45
CA ALA A 124 -11.05 11.25 14.60
C ALA A 124 -10.30 10.22 13.75
N GLY A 125 -10.83 9.00 13.68
CA GLY A 125 -10.23 7.90 12.91
C GLY A 125 -10.62 7.98 11.43
N GLY A 126 -9.89 8.79 10.67
CA GLY A 126 -10.19 9.09 9.27
C GLY A 126 -11.08 10.32 9.07
N ASP A 127 -11.21 10.70 7.81
CA ASP A 127 -12.01 11.84 7.34
C ASP A 127 -12.30 11.65 5.84
N VAL A 128 -13.51 11.18 5.50
CA VAL A 128 -13.86 10.78 4.13
C VAL A 128 -13.85 11.98 3.17
N SER A 129 -13.56 11.71 1.89
CA SER A 129 -13.70 12.73 0.84
C SER A 129 -15.18 13.06 0.61
N SER A 130 -15.46 14.33 0.32
CA SER A 130 -16.78 14.80 -0.11
C SER A 130 -16.65 15.82 -1.24
N PRO A 131 -17.72 16.09 -2.01
CA PRO A 131 -17.72 17.16 -3.00
C PRO A 131 -17.31 18.53 -2.43
N GLU A 132 -17.70 18.84 -1.19
CA GLU A 132 -17.33 20.07 -0.48
C GLU A 132 -15.83 20.12 -0.21
N LYS A 133 -15.26 19.02 0.30
CA LYS A 133 -13.81 18.93 0.56
C LYS A 133 -13.00 19.07 -0.71
N ARG A 134 -13.41 18.39 -1.79
CA ARG A 134 -12.75 18.50 -3.10
C ARG A 134 -12.78 19.92 -3.67
N ARG A 135 -13.84 20.68 -3.40
CA ARG A 135 -13.93 22.11 -3.81
C ARG A 135 -13.07 23.01 -2.94
N ALA A 136 -13.00 22.74 -1.63
CA ALA A 136 -12.24 23.55 -0.67
C ALA A 136 -10.75 23.16 -0.60
N ASP A 137 -10.37 22.02 -1.16
CA ASP A 137 -8.99 21.53 -1.23
C ASP A 137 -8.34 21.51 0.17
N ASN A 138 -7.09 21.95 0.28
CA ASN A 138 -6.34 22.09 1.52
C ASN A 138 -7.05 22.89 2.63
N ALA A 139 -7.99 23.79 2.32
CA ALA A 139 -8.74 24.53 3.33
C ALA A 139 -9.73 23.66 4.13
N SER A 140 -9.95 22.41 3.69
CA SER A 140 -10.86 21.45 4.33
C SER A 140 -10.14 20.26 4.97
N VAL A 141 -8.81 20.36 5.14
CA VAL A 141 -7.99 19.34 5.82
C VAL A 141 -8.04 19.57 7.32
N SER A 142 -8.65 18.64 8.06
CA SER A 142 -8.72 18.73 9.52
C SER A 142 -7.41 18.29 10.19
N SER A 143 -6.95 19.07 11.17
CA SER A 143 -5.87 18.68 12.10
C SER A 143 -6.36 17.79 13.25
N LYS A 144 -7.67 17.53 13.34
CA LYS A 144 -8.31 16.71 14.37
C LYS A 144 -8.66 15.31 13.89
N ALA A 145 -8.28 14.95 12.67
CA ALA A 145 -8.40 13.60 12.13
C ALA A 145 -7.01 12.99 11.87
N ALA A 146 -6.91 11.67 11.96
CA ALA A 146 -5.69 10.91 11.70
C ALA A 146 -5.93 9.86 10.60
N GLY A 147 -4.95 9.67 9.71
CA GLY A 147 -5.03 8.74 8.58
C GLY A 147 -4.22 9.19 7.35
N VAL A 148 -4.51 8.57 6.21
CA VAL A 148 -3.88 8.88 4.91
C VAL A 148 -4.92 9.03 3.80
N ASP A 149 -4.69 9.91 2.83
CA ASP A 149 -5.42 9.86 1.55
C ASP A 149 -4.65 9.04 0.50
N CYS A 150 -5.11 9.02 -0.76
CA CYS A 150 -4.45 8.23 -1.80
C CYS A 150 -3.00 8.68 -2.02
N SER A 151 -2.76 9.98 -2.06
CA SER A 151 -1.45 10.56 -2.35
C SER A 151 -0.50 10.51 -1.15
N GLY A 152 -1.02 10.68 0.06
CA GLY A 152 -0.28 10.52 1.30
C GLY A 152 0.12 9.08 1.52
N PHE A 153 -0.77 8.12 1.24
CA PHE A 153 -0.43 6.70 1.27
C PHE A 153 0.70 6.34 0.30
N VAL A 154 0.60 6.77 -0.97
CA VAL A 154 1.65 6.53 -1.97
C VAL A 154 2.95 7.23 -1.59
N SER A 155 2.89 8.49 -1.13
CA SER A 155 4.06 9.23 -0.64
C SER A 155 4.77 8.50 0.50
N ARG A 156 4.01 7.87 1.40
CA ARG A 156 4.57 7.03 2.47
C ARG A 156 5.22 5.75 1.95
N CYS A 157 4.61 5.09 0.97
CA CYS A 157 5.21 3.91 0.31
C CYS A 157 6.51 4.26 -0.41
N LEU A 158 6.61 5.47 -0.94
CA LEU A 158 7.82 6.00 -1.58
C LEU A 158 8.84 6.58 -0.59
N LYS A 159 8.56 6.55 0.73
CA LYS A 159 9.40 7.12 1.81
C LYS A 159 9.69 8.63 1.64
N LEU A 160 8.79 9.36 0.99
CA LEU A 160 8.93 10.81 0.83
C LEU A 160 8.89 11.51 2.19
N PRO A 161 9.69 12.59 2.40
CA PRO A 161 9.74 13.31 3.67
C PRO A 161 8.46 14.13 3.94
N SER A 162 7.73 14.47 2.89
CA SER A 162 6.45 15.18 2.93
C SER A 162 5.49 14.57 1.90
N VAL A 163 4.19 14.81 2.10
CA VAL A 163 3.20 14.48 1.08
C VAL A 163 3.55 15.16 -0.23
N HIS A 164 3.50 14.40 -1.32
CA HIS A 164 3.42 14.90 -2.68
C HIS A 164 2.03 14.52 -3.18
N ASP A 165 1.16 15.52 -3.37
CA ASP A 165 -0.18 15.28 -3.87
C ASP A 165 -0.15 14.75 -5.31
N THR A 166 -1.30 14.32 -5.84
CA THR A 166 -1.41 13.77 -7.19
C THR A 166 -0.97 14.76 -8.30
N GLY A 167 -1.03 16.07 -8.05
CA GLY A 167 -0.49 17.10 -8.94
C GLY A 167 1.03 17.31 -8.81
N GLN A 168 1.61 17.02 -7.64
CA GLN A 168 3.03 17.19 -7.34
C GLN A 168 3.88 15.94 -7.67
N LEU A 169 3.31 14.74 -7.57
CA LEU A 169 4.01 13.48 -7.86
C LEU A 169 4.77 13.47 -9.20
N PRO A 170 4.24 14.01 -10.32
CA PRO A 170 4.99 14.07 -11.57
C PRO A 170 6.35 14.79 -11.48
N SER A 171 6.55 15.72 -10.54
CA SER A 171 7.83 16.45 -10.41
C SER A 171 8.98 15.56 -9.89
N VAL A 172 8.64 14.52 -9.13
CA VAL A 172 9.60 13.57 -8.54
C VAL A 172 9.63 12.22 -9.26
N CYS A 173 8.90 12.10 -10.36
CA CYS A 173 8.84 10.91 -11.19
C CYS A 173 9.32 11.18 -12.62
N VAL A 174 9.48 10.10 -13.38
CA VAL A 174 9.64 10.09 -14.85
C VAL A 174 8.42 9.36 -15.43
N GLU A 175 7.75 9.94 -16.42
CA GLU A 175 6.67 9.27 -17.14
C GLU A 175 7.25 8.13 -17.99
N LEU A 176 6.69 6.93 -17.87
CA LEU A 176 7.14 5.78 -18.65
C LEU A 176 6.67 5.92 -20.09
N ALA A 177 7.51 5.51 -21.04
CA ALA A 177 7.17 5.53 -22.47
C ALA A 177 6.04 4.55 -22.80
N SER A 178 5.93 3.47 -22.02
CA SER A 178 4.88 2.46 -22.14
C SER A 178 4.45 1.96 -20.77
N ALA A 179 3.14 1.79 -20.56
CA ALA A 179 2.62 1.16 -19.35
C ALA A 179 3.06 -0.31 -19.19
N HIS A 180 3.48 -0.97 -20.28
CA HIS A 180 4.04 -2.33 -20.22
C HIS A 180 5.43 -2.39 -19.57
N GLU A 181 6.05 -1.24 -19.30
CA GLU A 181 7.32 -1.15 -18.57
C GLU A 181 7.14 -1.02 -17.05
N LEU A 182 5.89 -1.05 -16.56
CA LEU A 182 5.59 -1.00 -15.14
C LEU A 182 6.34 -2.10 -14.38
N GLN A 183 6.92 -1.68 -13.26
CA GLN A 183 7.55 -2.51 -12.25
C GLN A 183 6.90 -2.24 -10.89
N PRO A 184 7.02 -3.16 -9.93
CA PRO A 184 6.54 -2.90 -8.58
C PRO A 184 7.20 -1.64 -7.99
N GLY A 185 6.41 -0.76 -7.39
CA GLY A 185 6.85 0.53 -6.89
C GLY A 185 6.59 1.70 -7.84
N ASP A 186 6.36 1.44 -9.13
CA ASP A 186 5.84 2.48 -10.04
C ASP A 186 4.43 2.91 -9.63
N VAL A 187 4.02 4.09 -10.07
CA VAL A 187 2.71 4.66 -9.75
C VAL A 187 1.91 4.89 -11.03
N LEU A 188 0.60 4.69 -10.94
CA LEU A 188 -0.34 5.12 -11.95
C LEU A 188 -1.08 6.33 -11.36
N ASN A 189 -0.93 7.49 -11.98
CA ASN A 189 -1.40 8.77 -11.43
C ASN A 189 -2.32 9.51 -12.40
N ILE A 190 -3.45 10.02 -11.90
CA ILE A 190 -4.28 11.03 -12.56
C ILE A 190 -4.06 12.33 -11.78
N PRO A 191 -3.36 13.33 -12.35
CA PRO A 191 -3.07 14.56 -11.64
C PRO A 191 -4.32 15.27 -11.11
N ARG A 192 -4.24 15.74 -9.85
CA ARG A 192 -5.34 16.37 -9.10
C ARG A 192 -6.59 15.48 -8.93
N ARG A 193 -6.45 14.16 -9.05
CA ARG A 193 -7.60 13.23 -9.05
C ARG A 193 -7.38 11.95 -8.25
N HIS A 194 -6.38 11.12 -8.56
CA HIS A 194 -6.14 9.86 -7.84
C HIS A 194 -4.79 9.26 -8.17
N VAL A 195 -4.23 8.45 -7.28
CA VAL A 195 -3.01 7.68 -7.52
C VAL A 195 -3.11 6.27 -6.94
N ILE A 196 -2.54 5.30 -7.65
CA ILE A 196 -2.37 3.92 -7.19
C ILE A 196 -0.89 3.50 -7.30
N LEU A 197 -0.48 2.56 -6.44
CA LEU A 197 0.88 2.00 -6.42
C LEU A 197 0.89 0.63 -7.12
N CYS A 198 1.64 0.50 -8.21
CA CYS A 198 1.84 -0.77 -8.89
C CYS A 198 2.57 -1.76 -7.98
N ALA A 199 2.03 -2.98 -7.86
CA ALA A 199 2.61 -4.07 -7.07
C ALA A 199 3.13 -5.22 -7.93
N GLY A 200 3.10 -5.07 -9.27
CA GLY A 200 3.60 -6.02 -10.25
C GLY A 200 2.51 -6.58 -11.17
N TRP A 201 2.93 -7.41 -12.12
CA TRP A 201 2.06 -8.02 -13.10
C TRP A 201 1.24 -9.18 -12.52
N TYR A 202 -0.04 -9.26 -12.86
CA TYR A 202 -0.89 -10.40 -12.53
C TYR A 202 -0.60 -11.59 -13.44
N ASP A 203 -0.47 -11.32 -14.74
CA ASP A 203 -0.28 -12.32 -15.78
C ASP A 203 0.93 -12.00 -16.68
N PRO A 204 1.55 -13.02 -17.30
CA PRO A 204 2.75 -12.84 -18.10
C PRO A 204 2.52 -12.05 -19.40
N ARG A 205 1.27 -11.82 -19.83
CA ARG A 205 0.94 -11.01 -21.01
C ARG A 205 0.75 -9.54 -20.66
N HIS A 206 0.94 -9.17 -19.39
CA HIS A 206 0.80 -7.78 -18.91
C HIS A 206 -0.58 -7.17 -19.14
N THR A 207 -1.63 -8.01 -19.10
CA THR A 207 -3.00 -7.54 -19.30
C THR A 207 -3.63 -7.02 -18.00
N TRP A 208 -3.16 -7.52 -16.85
CA TRP A 208 -3.63 -7.15 -15.52
C TRP A 208 -2.45 -6.84 -14.60
N ILE A 209 -2.68 -5.94 -13.65
CA ILE A 209 -1.72 -5.60 -12.60
C ILE A 209 -2.28 -5.89 -11.22
N TYR A 210 -1.39 -6.20 -10.27
CA TYR A 210 -1.65 -6.01 -8.85
C TYR A 210 -1.33 -4.56 -8.48
N TYR A 211 -2.12 -3.96 -7.60
CA TYR A 211 -1.88 -2.60 -7.14
C TYR A 211 -2.42 -2.35 -5.72
N TYR A 212 -1.82 -1.42 -5.01
CA TYR A 212 -2.34 -0.88 -3.75
C TYR A 212 -2.97 0.49 -3.98
N GLU A 213 -4.09 0.73 -3.31
CA GLU A 213 -4.69 2.06 -3.22
C GLU A 213 -5.53 2.20 -1.95
N THR A 214 -5.83 3.44 -1.59
CA THR A 214 -6.97 3.83 -0.74
C THR A 214 -7.79 4.85 -1.52
N GLY A 215 -9.09 4.96 -1.29
CA GLY A 215 -9.98 5.88 -2.01
C GLY A 215 -10.77 5.21 -3.14
N GLY A 216 -10.37 4.05 -3.64
CA GLY A 216 -11.04 3.33 -4.72
C GLY A 216 -11.90 2.15 -4.24
N ALA A 217 -12.86 1.72 -5.05
CA ALA A 217 -13.73 0.57 -4.75
C ALA A 217 -12.96 -0.76 -4.69
N PRO A 218 -13.43 -1.77 -3.93
CA PRO A 218 -14.56 -1.71 -3.00
C PRO A 218 -14.17 -1.17 -1.61
N ASP A 219 -12.89 -1.19 -1.26
CA ASP A 219 -12.37 -0.65 0.00
C ASP A 219 -12.04 0.85 -0.14
N TYR A 220 -13.07 1.70 -0.22
CA TYR A 220 -12.89 3.14 -0.42
C TYR A 220 -12.08 3.80 0.70
N TRP A 221 -12.29 3.40 1.95
CA TRP A 221 -11.82 4.17 3.10
C TRP A 221 -10.64 3.56 3.85
N LYS A 222 -9.85 2.71 3.18
CA LYS A 222 -8.59 2.17 3.69
C LYS A 222 -7.70 1.62 2.56
N PRO A 223 -6.37 1.52 2.75
CA PRO A 223 -5.49 0.83 1.82
C PRO A 223 -5.86 -0.65 1.64
N GLY A 224 -5.80 -1.13 0.40
CA GLY A 224 -6.04 -2.53 0.05
C GLY A 224 -5.28 -2.97 -1.20
N LEU A 225 -4.94 -4.26 -1.27
CA LEU A 225 -4.36 -4.89 -2.46
C LEU A 225 -5.48 -5.31 -3.43
N LYS A 226 -5.35 -4.93 -4.69
CA LYS A 226 -6.35 -5.16 -5.73
C LYS A 226 -5.68 -5.66 -7.01
N GLN A 227 -6.50 -6.15 -7.94
CA GLN A 227 -6.10 -6.46 -9.31
C GLN A 227 -7.12 -5.96 -10.31
N ALA A 228 -6.65 -5.38 -11.41
CA ALA A 228 -7.50 -4.82 -12.47
C ALA A 228 -6.84 -4.93 -13.86
N PRO A 229 -7.62 -4.89 -14.96
CA PRO A 229 -7.08 -4.78 -16.30
C PRO A 229 -6.31 -3.46 -16.47
N LEU A 230 -5.10 -3.53 -17.03
CA LEU A 230 -4.26 -2.34 -17.26
C LEU A 230 -4.96 -1.35 -18.20
N ASP A 231 -5.50 -1.82 -19.33
CA ASP A 231 -6.17 -0.96 -20.31
C ASP A 231 -7.36 -0.20 -19.72
N ALA A 232 -8.10 -0.83 -18.80
CA ALA A 232 -9.22 -0.18 -18.13
C ALA A 232 -8.74 0.97 -17.23
N LEU A 233 -7.60 0.80 -16.53
CA LEU A 233 -6.97 1.88 -15.76
C LEU A 233 -6.49 2.99 -16.70
N LEU A 234 -5.80 2.66 -17.80
CA LEU A 234 -5.33 3.67 -18.75
C LEU A 234 -6.48 4.45 -19.38
N ALA A 235 -7.61 3.80 -19.67
CA ALA A 235 -8.82 4.44 -20.19
C ALA A 235 -9.46 5.45 -19.20
N LEU A 236 -9.22 5.29 -17.89
CA LEU A 236 -9.62 6.29 -16.87
C LEU A 236 -8.69 7.52 -16.86
N GLY A 237 -7.58 7.48 -17.58
CA GLY A 237 -6.60 8.56 -17.69
C GLY A 237 -5.38 8.43 -16.77
N TYR A 238 -5.14 7.26 -16.16
CA TYR A 238 -3.93 7.04 -15.37
C TYR A 238 -2.68 7.11 -16.25
N LYS A 239 -1.69 7.87 -15.81
CA LYS A 239 -0.37 7.94 -16.43
C LYS A 239 0.62 7.08 -15.65
N PRO A 240 1.41 6.21 -16.33
CA PRO A 240 2.43 5.40 -15.68
C PRO A 240 3.66 6.24 -15.37
N LEU A 241 4.04 6.34 -14.10
CA LEU A 241 5.18 7.12 -13.64
C LEU A 241 6.11 6.24 -12.79
N ARG A 242 7.41 6.41 -12.96
CA ARG A 242 8.45 5.81 -12.10
C ARG A 242 9.03 6.87 -11.17
N TYR A 243 9.00 6.60 -9.87
CA TYR A 243 9.65 7.48 -8.90
C TYR A 243 11.17 7.49 -9.13
N LYS A 244 11.78 8.69 -9.19
CA LYS A 244 13.21 8.85 -9.49
C LYS A 244 14.10 8.14 -8.47
N GLY A 245 13.69 8.08 -7.20
CA GLY A 245 14.41 7.40 -6.12
C GLY A 245 14.07 5.92 -5.94
N MET A 246 13.31 5.32 -6.86
CA MET A 246 13.02 3.89 -6.85
C MET A 246 14.24 3.12 -7.35
N ALA A 247 14.79 2.25 -6.52
CA ALA A 247 15.79 1.30 -6.96
C ALA A 247 15.15 0.36 -7.98
N TYR A 248 15.85 0.06 -9.06
CA TYR A 248 15.29 -0.72 -10.16
C TYR A 248 16.17 -1.91 -10.51
N GLU A 249 15.51 -2.93 -11.03
CA GLU A 249 16.17 -4.03 -11.70
C GLU A 249 16.23 -3.72 -13.20
N PRO A 250 17.42 -3.79 -13.83
CA PRO A 250 17.50 -3.82 -15.29
C PRO A 250 16.82 -5.10 -15.79
N VAL A 251 15.61 -4.97 -16.34
CA VAL A 251 14.85 -6.11 -16.88
C VAL A 251 15.23 -6.30 -18.35
N PRO A 252 15.90 -7.40 -18.74
CA PRO A 252 16.18 -7.66 -20.15
C PRO A 252 14.91 -7.80 -20.97
N SER A 253 14.99 -7.54 -22.27
CA SER A 253 13.86 -7.73 -23.19
C SER A 253 13.29 -9.16 -23.07
N GLY A 254 11.97 -9.27 -22.93
CA GLY A 254 11.26 -10.54 -22.76
C GLY A 254 11.37 -11.18 -21.37
N LYS A 255 11.98 -10.50 -20.38
CA LYS A 255 12.00 -10.91 -18.97
C LYS A 255 11.00 -10.10 -18.14
N GLN A 256 10.72 -10.59 -16.94
CA GLN A 256 9.85 -9.97 -15.96
C GLN A 256 10.71 -9.40 -14.83
N PRO A 257 10.32 -8.26 -14.22
CA PRO A 257 10.92 -7.82 -12.98
C PRO A 257 10.75 -8.89 -11.89
N THR A 258 11.66 -8.91 -10.93
CA THR A 258 11.55 -9.78 -9.76
C THR A 258 10.20 -9.55 -9.07
N GLU A 259 9.48 -10.65 -8.81
CA GLU A 259 8.23 -10.59 -8.09
C GLU A 259 8.46 -10.26 -6.61
N VAL A 260 7.78 -9.22 -6.14
CA VAL A 260 7.87 -8.73 -4.74
C VAL A 260 6.72 -9.20 -3.86
N LEU A 261 5.63 -9.69 -4.46
CA LEU A 261 4.48 -10.22 -3.73
C LEU A 261 4.56 -11.74 -3.65
N THR A 262 4.43 -12.29 -2.44
CA THR A 262 4.30 -13.74 -2.28
C THR A 262 2.97 -14.24 -2.86
N ARG A 263 2.92 -15.52 -3.22
CA ARG A 263 1.67 -16.19 -3.64
C ARG A 263 0.53 -16.01 -2.63
N ALA A 264 0.84 -16.04 -1.33
CA ALA A 264 -0.16 -15.87 -0.28
C ALA A 264 -0.73 -14.44 -0.22
N ILE A 265 0.09 -13.43 -0.51
CA ILE A 265 -0.36 -12.03 -0.59
C ILE A 265 -1.23 -11.84 -1.83
N LYS A 266 -0.79 -12.32 -3.00
CA LYS A 266 -1.54 -12.25 -4.25
C LYS A 266 -2.93 -12.89 -4.15
N ALA A 267 -3.04 -14.02 -3.45
CA ALA A 267 -4.31 -14.71 -3.25
C ALA A 267 -5.36 -13.89 -2.45
N ARG A 268 -4.95 -12.79 -1.81
CA ARG A 268 -5.85 -11.87 -1.08
C ARG A 268 -6.22 -10.63 -1.91
N ALA A 269 -5.68 -10.47 -3.12
CA ALA A 269 -5.97 -9.33 -3.96
C ALA A 269 -7.46 -9.34 -4.37
N ILE A 270 -8.12 -8.20 -4.21
CA ILE A 270 -9.51 -8.04 -4.61
C ILE A 270 -9.58 -7.87 -6.13
N VAL A 271 -10.44 -8.63 -6.79
CA VAL A 271 -10.64 -8.54 -8.25
C VAL A 271 -11.53 -7.37 -8.60
N VAL A 272 -11.02 -6.42 -9.38
CA VAL A 272 -11.73 -5.22 -9.84
C VAL A 272 -11.73 -5.19 -11.37
N PRO A 273 -12.66 -5.91 -12.03
CA PRO A 273 -12.68 -6.01 -13.49
C PRO A 273 -13.02 -4.69 -14.18
N ASN A 274 -13.79 -3.83 -13.51
CA ASN A 274 -14.21 -2.52 -13.99
C ASN A 274 -13.75 -1.45 -12.98
N PRO A 275 -12.47 -1.07 -12.99
CA PRO A 275 -11.98 -0.05 -12.07
C PRO A 275 -12.68 1.29 -12.32
N THR A 276 -12.78 2.09 -11.27
CA THR A 276 -13.22 3.49 -11.33
C THR A 276 -12.12 4.38 -10.79
N VAL A 277 -12.17 5.68 -11.07
CA VAL A 277 -11.30 6.65 -10.39
C VAL A 277 -11.68 6.67 -8.90
N GLY A 278 -10.69 6.53 -8.02
CA GLY A 278 -10.89 6.64 -6.58
C GLY A 278 -11.02 8.08 -6.10
N GLU A 279 -11.16 8.23 -4.78
CA GLU A 279 -11.18 9.53 -4.11
C GLU A 279 -9.77 10.13 -3.96
N PRO A 280 -9.60 11.44 -4.27
CA PRO A 280 -8.30 12.12 -4.34
C PRO A 280 -7.47 12.18 -3.05
#